data_AF-A0A498KI77-F1
#
_entry.id   AF-A0A498KI77-F1
#
_cell.length_a   1.000
_cell.length_b   1.000
_cell.length_c   1.000
_cell.angle_alpha   90.00
_cell.angle_beta   90.00
_cell.angle_gamma   90.00
#
_symmetry.space_group_name_H-M   'P 1'
#
loop_
_entity.id
_entity.type
_entity.pdbx_description
1 polymer ?
#
loop_
_entity_poly.entity_id
_entity_poly.type
_entity_poly.pdbx_seq_one_letter_code
_entity_poly.pdbx_strand_id
1 'polypeptide(L)'
;MVLSNVTIYEIDVGRSHFELGDDGIAVIDSGVTCNLNMNWHYSDSTWIAPVVVSDEGRASIQRTLKNENAVHCSQNHVGFDC
;
A
#
# COMPACT_ATOMS: atom_id res chain seq x y z
N MET A 1 9.10 -10.84 16.99
CA MET A 1 8.90 -9.62 16.17
C MET A 1 7.44 -9.51 15.76
N VAL A 2 6.81 -8.36 15.98
CA VAL A 2 5.42 -8.06 15.61
C VAL A 2 5.36 -6.69 14.93
N LEU A 3 4.61 -6.59 13.84
CA LEU A 3 4.21 -5.32 13.22
C LEU A 3 2.74 -5.05 13.54
N SER A 4 2.40 -3.81 13.89
CA SER A 4 1.05 -3.43 14.28
C SER A 4 0.73 -1.99 13.88
N ASN A 5 -0.55 -1.61 13.93
CA ASN A 5 -1.02 -0.28 13.57
C ASN A 5 -0.51 0.18 12.19
N VAL A 6 -0.55 -0.74 11.23
CA VAL A 6 -0.15 -0.50 9.86
C VAL A 6 -1.22 0.38 9.21
N THR A 7 -0.85 1.60 8.85
CA THR A 7 -1.75 2.60 8.28
C THR A 7 -1.17 3.15 6.98
N ILE A 8 -1.97 3.14 5.92
CA ILE A 8 -1.72 3.98 4.75
C ILE A 8 -2.19 5.36 5.14
N TYR A 9 -1.26 6.29 5.35
CA TYR A 9 -1.61 7.63 5.82
C TYR A 9 -1.70 8.64 4.67
N GLU A 10 -1.07 8.35 3.53
CA GLU A 10 -1.10 9.20 2.36
C GLU A 10 -0.94 8.36 1.09
N ILE A 11 -1.76 8.69 0.08
CA ILE A 11 -1.63 8.20 -1.28
C ILE A 11 -1.62 9.44 -2.18
N ASP A 12 -0.51 9.63 -2.89
CA ASP A 12 -0.37 10.63 -3.93
C ASP A 12 -0.45 9.95 -5.29
N VAL A 13 -1.42 10.34 -6.12
CA VAL A 13 -1.62 9.79 -7.45
C VAL A 13 -1.01 10.74 -8.46
N GLY A 14 0.02 10.27 -9.17
CA GLY A 14 0.73 11.06 -10.16
C GLY A 14 -0.11 11.35 -11.41
N ARG A 15 0.25 10.74 -12.55
CA ARG A 15 -0.51 10.91 -13.79
C ARG A 15 -1.58 9.85 -13.89
N SER A 16 -2.82 10.26 -14.16
CA SER A 16 -3.93 9.38 -14.49
C SER A 16 -4.58 9.80 -15.81
N HIS A 17 -5.07 8.81 -16.55
CA HIS A 17 -5.89 9.01 -17.74
C HIS A 17 -6.86 7.83 -17.90
N PHE A 18 -7.81 7.96 -18.82
CA PHE A 18 -8.73 6.89 -19.15
C PHE A 18 -8.54 6.46 -20.60
N GLU A 19 -8.68 5.16 -20.83
CA GLU A 19 -8.78 4.57 -22.16
C GLU A 19 -10.17 3.97 -22.32
N LEU A 20 -10.79 4.21 -23.48
CA LEU A 20 -12.09 3.64 -23.84
C LEU A 20 -11.85 2.40 -24.72
N GLY A 21 -12.52 1.31 -24.39
CA GLY A 21 -12.55 0.08 -25.20
C GLY A 21 -13.98 -0.34 -25.50
N ASP A 22 -14.12 -1.36 -26.34
CA ASP A 22 -15.42 -1.86 -26.80
C ASP A 22 -16.29 -2.39 -25.63
N ASP A 23 -15.66 -2.91 -24.58
CA ASP A 23 -16.33 -3.52 -23.42
C ASP A 23 -16.34 -2.66 -22.16
N GLY A 24 -15.74 -1.45 -22.18
CA GLY A 24 -15.63 -0.63 -20.97
C GLY A 24 -14.62 0.52 -20.98
N ILE A 25 -14.24 0.94 -19.77
CA ILE A 25 -13.25 2.00 -19.53
C ILE A 25 -12.11 1.41 -18.69
N ALA A 26 -10.87 1.70 -19.07
CA ALA A 26 -9.71 1.47 -18.21
C ALA A 26 -9.24 2.80 -17.62
N VAL A 27 -9.12 2.88 -16.30
CA VAL A 27 -8.43 3.99 -15.62
C VAL A 27 -6.98 3.60 -15.45
N ILE A 28 -6.08 4.32 -16.10
CA ILE A 28 -4.64 4.07 -16.08
C ILE A 28 -3.98 5.10 -15.17
N ASP A 29 -3.28 4.62 -14.15
CA ASP A 29 -2.47 5.43 -13.25
C ASP A 29 -0.97 5.15 -13.42
N SER A 30 -0.14 6.12 -13.10
CA SER A 30 1.32 5.96 -13.02
C SER A 30 1.91 6.90 -11.98
N GLY A 31 3.01 6.48 -11.36
CA GLY A 31 3.70 7.30 -10.36
C GLY A 31 2.95 7.38 -9.04
N VAL A 32 2.06 6.43 -8.73
CA VAL A 32 1.34 6.38 -7.45
C VAL A 32 2.35 6.21 -6.31
N THR A 33 2.39 7.17 -5.40
CA THR A 33 3.23 7.15 -4.22
C THR A 33 2.38 6.87 -2.99
N CYS A 34 2.70 5.80 -2.27
CA CYS A 34 2.02 5.39 -1.05
C CYS A 34 2.98 5.52 0.13
N ASN A 35 2.51 6.18 1.18
CA ASN A 35 3.20 6.27 2.45
C ASN A 35 2.51 5.41 3.51
N LEU A 36 3.27 4.48 4.07
CA LEU A 36 2.82 3.54 5.09
C LEU A 36 3.51 3.86 6.41
N ASN A 37 2.76 3.90 7.51
CA ASN A 37 3.30 3.99 8.85
C ASN A 37 2.95 2.72 9.64
N MET A 38 3.84 2.29 10.53
CA MET A 38 3.63 1.10 11.36
C MET A 38 4.39 1.20 12.66
N ASN A 39 3.90 0.49 13.68
CA ASN A 39 4.62 0.22 14.90
C ASN A 39 5.32 -1.14 14.77
N TRP A 40 6.57 -1.22 15.22
CA TRP A 40 7.31 -2.47 15.32
C TRP A 40 7.71 -2.74 16.78
N HIS A 41 7.76 -4.01 17.16
CA HIS A 41 8.23 -4.45 18.47
C HIS A 41 8.92 -5.81 18.34
N TYR A 42 10.04 -6.00 19.03
CA TYR A 42 10.63 -7.32 19.23
C TYR A 42 10.97 -7.54 20.71
N SER A 43 10.99 -8.81 21.11
CA SER A 43 11.39 -9.27 22.44
C SER A 43 11.95 -10.67 22.28
N ASP A 44 13.21 -10.85 22.67
CA ASP A 44 13.95 -12.10 22.55
C ASP A 44 14.78 -12.35 23.82
N SER A 45 14.87 -13.62 24.21
CA SER A 45 15.73 -14.04 25.32
C SER A 45 17.20 -14.10 24.88
N THR A 46 18.10 -13.76 25.80
CA THR A 46 19.55 -13.86 25.54
C THR A 46 20.13 -15.17 26.06
N TRP A 47 21.40 -15.42 25.72
CA TRP A 47 22.16 -16.60 26.19
C TRP A 47 22.44 -16.58 27.70
N ILE A 48 22.33 -15.42 28.37
CA ILE A 48 22.45 -15.28 29.81
C ILE A 48 21.04 -15.27 30.40
N ALA A 49 20.49 -16.44 30.74
CA ALA A 49 19.21 -16.51 31.42
C ALA A 49 19.30 -15.85 32.82
N PRO A 50 18.32 -15.02 33.25
CA PRO A 50 17.01 -14.76 32.63
C PRO A 50 16.91 -13.40 31.91
N VAL A 51 17.98 -12.91 31.27
CA VAL A 51 17.96 -11.59 30.60
C VAL A 51 17.18 -11.66 29.29
N VAL A 52 16.12 -10.86 29.21
CA VAL A 52 15.31 -10.63 28.01
C VAL A 52 15.62 -9.24 27.46
N VAL A 53 15.79 -9.13 26.15
CA VAL A 53 15.99 -7.86 25.45
C VAL A 53 14.78 -7.61 24.56
N SER A 54 14.22 -6.42 24.68
CA SER A 54 13.12 -5.96 23.85
C SER A 54 13.37 -4.54 23.38
N ASP A 55 12.84 -4.22 22.21
CA ASP A 55 12.84 -2.87 21.65
C ASP A 55 11.58 -2.67 20.81
N GLU A 56 11.22 -1.41 20.63
CA GLU A 56 10.03 -1.02 19.88
C GLU A 56 10.17 0.36 19.28
N GLY A 57 9.37 0.63 18.26
CA GLY A 57 9.37 1.93 17.63
C GLY A 57 8.34 2.07 16.54
N ARG A 58 8.50 3.15 15.77
CA ARG A 58 7.70 3.43 14.58
C ARG A 58 8.58 3.41 13.35
N ALA A 59 8.01 2.96 12.24
CA ALA A 59 8.65 2.95 10.95
C ALA A 59 7.70 3.53 9.90
N SER A 60 8.24 4.37 9.03
CA SER A 60 7.54 4.89 7.85
C SER A 60 8.23 4.38 6.58
N ILE A 61 7.42 3.98 5.60
CA ILE A 61 7.86 3.53 4.30
C ILE A 61 7.15 4.37 3.24
N GLN A 62 7.92 5.02 2.39
CA GLN A 62 7.43 5.65 1.16
C GLN A 62 7.78 4.76 -0.04
N ARG A 63 6.80 4.49 -0.90
CA ARG A 63 7.01 3.73 -2.15
C ARG A 63 6.25 4.35 -3.31
N THR A 64 6.92 4.45 -4.45
CA THR A 64 6.32 4.90 -5.71
C THR A 64 6.25 3.75 -6.70
N LEU A 65 5.06 3.49 -7.24
CA LEU A 65 4.83 2.56 -8.35
C LEU A 65 5.18 3.28 -9.66
N LYS A 66 6.22 2.79 -10.33
CA LYS A 66 6.75 3.42 -11.55
C LYS A 66 6.07 2.96 -12.84
N ASN A 67 5.46 1.79 -12.81
CA ASN A 67 4.75 1.24 -13.96
C ASN A 67 3.31 1.74 -13.97
N GLU A 68 2.72 1.73 -15.16
CA GLU A 68 1.29 1.96 -15.32
C GLU A 68 0.50 0.81 -14.72
N ASN A 69 -0.54 1.13 -13.94
CA ASN A 69 -1.53 0.16 -13.48
C ASN A 69 -2.88 0.54 -14.06
N ALA A 70 -3.67 -0.49 -14.40
CA ALA A 70 -5.00 -0.30 -14.96
C ALA A 70 -6.06 -0.89 -14.03
N VAL A 71 -7.09 -0.11 -13.75
CA VAL A 71 -8.36 -0.60 -13.20
C VAL A 71 -9.35 -0.68 -14.36
N HIS A 72 -9.83 -1.88 -14.66
CA HIS A 72 -10.81 -2.12 -15.72
C HIS A 72 -12.23 -2.04 -15.16
N CYS A 73 -13.06 -1.23 -15.80
CA CYS A 73 -14.47 -1.08 -15.48
C CYS A 73 -15.32 -1.61 -16.63
N SER A 74 -16.14 -2.63 -16.38
CA SER A 74 -17.04 -3.18 -17.39
C SER A 74 -18.34 -2.40 -17.49
N GLN A 75 -18.91 -2.29 -18.67
CA GLN A 75 -20.23 -1.67 -18.84
C GLN A 75 -21.37 -2.66 -18.62
N ASN A 76 -22.28 -2.32 -17.71
CA ASN A 76 -23.52 -3.04 -17.41
C ASN A 76 -24.75 -2.21 -17.80
N HIS A 77 -25.96 -2.79 -17.74
CA HIS A 77 -27.22 -2.10 -18.08
C HIS A 77 -27.52 -0.85 -17.21
N VAL A 78 -26.79 -0.65 -16.12
CA VAL A 78 -26.94 0.47 -15.18
C VAL A 78 -25.80 1.49 -15.23
N GLY A 79 -24.72 1.23 -15.98
CA GLY A 79 -23.52 2.08 -16.02
C GLY A 79 -22.21 1.28 -16.04
N PHE A 80 -21.09 1.91 -15.70
CA PHE A 80 -19.79 1.25 -15.53
C PHE A 80 -19.64 0.69 -14.11
N ASP A 81 -19.08 -0.51 -14.00
CA ASP A 81 -18.80 -1.21 -12.74
C ASP A 81 -17.28 -1.43 -12.60
N CYS A 82 -16.70 -0.83 -11.57
CA CYS A 82 -15.30 -0.88 -11.15
C CYS A 82 -15.29 -1.32 -9.67
#